data_AF-A0A950X6X5-F1
#
_entry.id   AF-A0A950X6X5-F1
#
_cell.length_a   1.000
_cell.length_b   1.000
_cell.length_c   1.000
_cell.angle_alpha   90.00
_cell.angle_beta   90.00
_cell.angle_gamma   90.00
#
_symmetry.space_group_name_H-M   'P 1'
#
loop_
_entity.id
_entity.type
_entity.pdbx_description
1 polymer ?
#
loop_
_entity_poly.entity_id
_entity_poly.type
_entity_poly.pdbx_seq_one_letter_code
_entity_poly.pdbx_strand_id
1 'polypeptide(L)'
;MGDNEPSVFQGAPLDIDDAAAIQAVSLNYRYNFAEPPSPKIQWNLLDLISHARFPLCRKDLCDKWKYPEITAENFSFVVDANRVSEPGFLSARTVTKLISYCLLIAESTAESLPALTGQTVRFADTIVAAISAHADEFGSSLEENCPWGHFFVALRHPVVRWGVNNAMMNRWGTEEYPAPT
;
A
#
# COMPACT_ATOMS: atom_id res chain seq x y z
N MET A 1 -35.04 12.79 -24.84
CA MET A 1 -34.40 11.46 -24.96
C MET A 1 -32.95 11.68 -24.58
N GLY A 2 -32.62 11.41 -23.32
CA GLY A 2 -31.25 11.47 -22.85
C GLY A 2 -30.70 10.05 -22.88
N ASP A 3 -29.67 9.84 -23.67
CA ASP A 3 -28.93 8.58 -23.73
C ASP A 3 -28.26 8.37 -22.36
N ASN A 4 -28.85 7.49 -21.54
CA ASN A 4 -28.15 6.90 -20.41
C ASN A 4 -27.12 5.93 -21.00
N GLU A 5 -25.90 6.41 -21.22
CA GLU A 5 -24.77 5.51 -21.41
C GLU A 5 -24.70 4.57 -20.20
N PRO A 6 -24.70 3.24 -20.40
CA PRO A 6 -24.49 2.32 -19.29
C PRO A 6 -23.07 2.52 -18.77
N SER A 7 -22.94 2.92 -17.51
CA SER A 7 -21.67 2.94 -16.80
C SER A 7 -20.94 1.59 -17.00
N VAL A 8 -19.84 1.61 -17.75
CA VAL A 8 -19.06 0.44 -18.18
C VAL A 8 -18.35 -0.26 -17.01
N PHE A 9 -18.50 0.25 -15.78
CA PHE A 9 -17.80 -0.24 -14.60
C PHE A 9 -18.74 -0.53 -13.42
N GLN A 10 -19.75 -1.38 -13.62
CA GLN A 10 -20.38 -2.07 -12.50
C GLN A 10 -19.51 -3.28 -12.12
N GLY A 11 -18.47 -3.03 -11.31
CA GLY A 11 -17.68 -4.09 -10.69
C GLY A 11 -18.57 -4.98 -9.81
N ALA A 12 -18.42 -6.30 -9.93
CA ALA A 12 -19.10 -7.23 -9.03
C ALA A 12 -18.60 -7.03 -7.58
N PRO A 13 -19.45 -7.26 -6.57
CA PRO A 13 -19.00 -7.27 -5.19
C PRO A 13 -17.90 -8.35 -4.98
N LEU A 14 -16.98 -8.09 -4.05
CA LEU A 14 -15.96 -9.01 -3.53
C LEU A 14 -16.76 -10.14 -2.91
N ASP A 15 -16.36 -11.36 -3.24
CA ASP A 15 -16.97 -12.51 -2.61
C ASP A 15 -16.60 -12.56 -1.11
N ILE A 16 -17.34 -13.38 -0.36
CA ILE A 16 -17.15 -13.52 1.09
C ILE A 16 -15.73 -14.02 1.41
N ASP A 17 -15.17 -14.85 0.54
CA ASP A 17 -13.84 -15.44 0.72
C ASP A 17 -12.74 -14.39 0.54
N ASP A 18 -12.90 -13.46 -0.40
CA ASP A 18 -12.02 -12.32 -0.64
C ASP A 18 -12.05 -11.37 0.54
N ALA A 19 -13.24 -11.02 1.03
CA ALA A 19 -13.40 -10.17 2.20
C ALA A 19 -12.73 -10.80 3.45
N ALA A 20 -12.94 -12.09 3.68
CA ALA A 20 -12.30 -12.83 4.77
C ALA A 20 -10.77 -12.87 4.62
N ALA A 21 -10.26 -13.09 3.40
CA ALA A 21 -8.83 -13.12 3.13
C ALA A 21 -8.17 -11.75 3.35
N ILE A 22 -8.83 -10.66 2.97
CA ILE A 22 -8.36 -9.29 3.22
C ILE A 22 -8.29 -9.01 4.72
N GLN A 23 -9.33 -9.37 5.47
CA GLN A 23 -9.36 -9.19 6.93
C GLN A 23 -8.31 -10.04 7.65
N ALA A 24 -7.91 -11.17 7.08
CA ALA A 24 -6.88 -12.04 7.63
C ALA A 24 -5.45 -11.53 7.40
N VAL A 25 -5.23 -10.51 6.56
CA VAL A 25 -3.89 -9.94 6.36
C VAL A 25 -3.44 -9.26 7.66
N SER A 26 -2.34 -9.76 8.21
CA SER A 26 -1.75 -9.21 9.43
C SER A 26 -1.17 -7.82 9.17
N LEU A 27 -1.50 -6.88 10.05
CA LEU A 27 -0.86 -5.58 10.15
C LEU A 27 -0.16 -5.53 11.50
N ASN A 28 1.12 -5.15 11.52
CA ASN A 28 1.88 -5.05 12.78
C ASN A 28 1.29 -4.01 13.74
N TYR A 29 0.51 -3.06 13.22
CA TYR A 29 -0.13 -2.02 13.99
C TYR A 29 -1.54 -1.73 13.49
N ARG A 30 -2.35 -1.12 14.37
CA ARG A 30 -3.68 -0.63 14.03
C ARG A 30 -3.57 0.67 13.26
N TYR A 31 -3.33 0.58 11.95
CA TYR A 31 -3.34 1.75 11.08
C TYR A 31 -4.74 2.33 10.94
N ASN A 32 -4.78 3.65 10.74
CA ASN A 32 -5.98 4.36 10.33
C ASN A 32 -5.86 4.72 8.84
N PHE A 33 -6.73 4.15 8.02
CA PHE A 33 -6.76 4.40 6.57
C PHE A 33 -7.72 5.54 6.17
N ALA A 34 -8.34 6.23 7.13
CA ALA A 34 -9.24 7.35 6.83
C ALA A 34 -8.50 8.55 6.24
N GLU A 35 -9.21 9.36 5.46
CA GLU A 35 -8.69 10.61 4.90
C GLU A 35 -8.40 11.64 6.01
N PRO A 36 -7.16 12.14 6.16
CA PRO A 36 -6.85 13.22 7.11
C PRO A 36 -7.53 14.54 6.68
N PRO A 37 -8.01 15.44 7.58
CA PRO A 37 -8.04 15.39 9.04
C PRO A 37 -9.45 15.02 9.57
N SER A 38 -10.09 14.01 8.98
CA SER A 38 -11.41 13.56 9.41
C SER A 38 -11.34 12.93 10.82
N PRO A 39 -12.45 12.88 11.59
CA PRO A 39 -12.47 12.36 12.96
C PRO A 39 -11.83 10.96 13.07
N LYS A 40 -11.54 10.51 14.30
CA LYS A 40 -11.08 9.14 14.64
C LYS A 40 -12.11 8.09 14.19
N ILE A 41 -12.21 7.85 12.89
CA ILE A 41 -12.93 6.76 12.28
C ILE A 41 -11.85 5.77 11.90
N GLN A 42 -11.89 4.57 12.49
CA GLN A 42 -11.00 3.49 12.07
C GLN A 42 -11.56 2.89 10.79
N TRP A 43 -11.01 3.29 9.65
CA TRP A 43 -11.17 2.51 8.42
C TRP A 43 -10.26 1.30 8.51
N ASN A 44 -10.82 0.14 8.21
CA ASN A 44 -10.05 -1.08 8.01
C ASN A 44 -9.56 -1.13 6.53
N LEU A 45 -8.65 -2.05 6.24
CA LEU A 45 -8.09 -2.20 4.89
C LEU A 45 -9.14 -2.65 3.85
N LEU A 46 -10.22 -3.28 4.29
CA LEU A 46 -11.35 -3.66 3.44
C LEU A 46 -12.18 -2.44 3.01
N ASP A 47 -12.33 -1.41 3.87
CA ASP A 47 -13.07 -0.18 3.57
C ASP A 47 -12.37 0.64 2.46
N LEU A 48 -11.04 0.59 2.41
CA LEU A 48 -10.24 1.16 1.32
C LEU A 48 -10.48 0.45 -0.01
N ILE A 49 -10.60 -0.88 0.03
CA ILE A 49 -10.77 -1.71 -1.16
C ILE A 49 -12.26 -1.74 -1.53
N SER A 50 -12.76 -0.57 -1.95
CA SER A 50 -14.15 -0.39 -2.36
C SER A 50 -14.40 -0.88 -3.79
N HIS A 51 -15.37 -1.76 -3.90
CA HIS A 51 -15.82 -2.53 -5.06
C HIS A 51 -16.14 -1.74 -6.33
N ALA A 52 -16.56 -0.48 -6.21
CA ALA A 52 -16.92 0.33 -7.37
C ALA A 52 -15.70 0.79 -8.21
N ARG A 53 -14.48 0.63 -7.67
CA ARG A 53 -13.23 1.15 -8.26
C ARG A 53 -12.21 0.09 -8.63
N PHE A 54 -12.46 -1.18 -8.33
CA PHE A 54 -11.65 -2.32 -8.77
C PHE A 54 -12.35 -3.03 -9.92
N PRO A 55 -12.19 -2.55 -11.17
CA PRO A 55 -12.77 -3.23 -12.31
C PRO A 55 -12.13 -4.62 -12.43
N LEU A 56 -12.95 -5.66 -12.22
CA LEU A 56 -12.61 -7.07 -12.45
C LEU A 56 -11.31 -7.52 -11.73
N CYS A 57 -11.37 -7.75 -10.41
CA CYS A 57 -10.28 -8.43 -9.70
C CYS A 57 -10.02 -9.80 -10.35
N ARG A 58 -8.99 -9.88 -11.19
CA ARG A 58 -8.53 -11.16 -11.73
C ARG A 58 -7.67 -11.83 -10.68
N LYS A 59 -7.86 -13.14 -10.49
CA LYS A 59 -6.91 -13.94 -9.71
C LYS A 59 -5.53 -13.84 -10.36
N ASP A 60 -4.59 -13.22 -9.64
CA ASP A 60 -3.22 -13.00 -10.11
C ASP A 60 -2.28 -14.14 -9.67
N LEU A 61 -0.98 -13.97 -9.88
CA LEU A 61 0.02 -14.98 -9.50
C LEU A 61 0.11 -15.18 -7.99
N CYS A 62 -0.06 -14.11 -7.19
CA CYS A 62 -0.06 -14.19 -5.74
C CYS A 62 -1.20 -15.09 -5.25
N ASP A 63 -2.40 -14.92 -5.82
CA ASP A 63 -3.57 -15.74 -5.48
C ASP A 63 -3.42 -17.19 -5.93
N LYS A 64 -2.92 -17.40 -7.16
CA LYS A 64 -2.73 -18.73 -7.74
C LYS A 64 -1.76 -19.57 -6.93
N TRP A 65 -0.67 -18.96 -6.47
CA TRP A 65 0.35 -19.64 -5.67
C TRP A 65 0.08 -19.57 -4.16
N LYS A 66 -1.01 -18.90 -3.76
CA LYS A 66 -1.49 -18.81 -2.38
C LYS A 66 -0.43 -18.27 -1.43
N TYR A 67 0.36 -17.28 -1.85
CA TYR A 67 1.32 -16.66 -0.95
C TYR A 67 0.60 -16.02 0.23
N PRO A 68 1.00 -16.29 1.48
CA PRO A 68 0.37 -15.68 2.65
C PRO A 68 0.66 -14.17 2.72
N GLU A 69 1.86 -13.77 2.32
CA GLU A 69 2.36 -12.40 2.38
C GLU A 69 3.31 -12.11 1.21
N ILE A 70 3.57 -10.83 0.97
CA ILE A 70 4.58 -10.37 0.02
C ILE A 70 5.84 -10.05 0.82
N THR A 71 6.98 -10.57 0.37
CA THR A 71 8.30 -10.38 0.97
C THR A 71 9.27 -9.85 -0.09
N ALA A 72 10.49 -9.50 0.30
CA ALA A 72 11.51 -9.09 -0.65
C ALA A 72 11.79 -10.19 -1.68
N GLU A 73 11.86 -11.44 -1.24
CA GLU A 73 12.23 -12.61 -2.04
C GLU A 73 11.14 -13.03 -3.04
N ASN A 74 9.88 -12.67 -2.78
CA ASN A 74 8.76 -13.08 -3.64
C ASN A 74 8.14 -11.95 -4.46
N PHE A 75 8.54 -10.70 -4.21
CA PHE A 75 7.95 -9.51 -4.81
C PHE A 75 7.95 -9.57 -6.34
N SER A 76 9.13 -9.80 -6.94
CA SER A 76 9.31 -9.81 -8.40
C SER A 76 8.58 -10.97 -9.09
N PHE A 77 8.27 -12.05 -8.36
CA PHE A 77 7.51 -13.18 -8.91
C PHE A 77 6.01 -12.91 -9.01
N VAL A 78 5.47 -12.05 -8.14
CA VAL A 78 4.02 -11.82 -8.04
C VAL A 78 3.60 -10.41 -8.46
N VAL A 79 4.55 -9.48 -8.55
CA VAL A 79 4.33 -8.09 -8.95
C VAL A 79 5.17 -7.79 -10.18
N ASP A 80 4.49 -7.58 -11.31
CA ASP A 80 5.13 -7.04 -12.51
C ASP A 80 5.21 -5.50 -12.39
N ALA A 81 6.42 -4.97 -12.24
CA ALA A 81 6.67 -3.55 -12.06
C ALA A 81 6.18 -2.66 -13.22
N ASN A 82 6.04 -3.22 -14.43
CA ASN A 82 5.56 -2.51 -15.61
C ASN A 82 4.04 -2.47 -15.69
N ARG A 83 3.36 -3.38 -14.98
CA ARG A 83 1.92 -3.59 -15.07
C ARG A 83 1.18 -3.32 -13.77
N VAL A 84 1.91 -3.04 -12.69
CA VAL A 84 1.39 -2.75 -11.35
C VAL A 84 0.36 -1.62 -11.32
N SER A 85 0.38 -0.68 -12.27
CA SER A 85 -0.61 0.40 -12.39
C SER A 85 -1.80 0.07 -13.28
N GLU A 86 -1.78 -1.06 -14.01
CA GLU A 86 -2.87 -1.49 -14.88
C GLU A 86 -4.11 -1.88 -14.04
N PRO A 87 -5.28 -1.25 -14.28
CA PRO A 87 -6.50 -1.62 -13.57
C PRO A 87 -6.86 -3.10 -13.77
N GLY A 88 -7.12 -3.80 -12.66
CA GLY A 88 -7.51 -5.22 -12.67
C GLY A 88 -6.35 -6.20 -12.92
N PHE A 89 -5.09 -5.73 -12.99
CA PHE A 89 -3.91 -6.60 -13.06
C PHE A 89 -3.67 -7.32 -11.73
N LEU A 90 -3.74 -6.59 -10.61
CA LEU A 90 -3.66 -7.15 -9.27
C LEU A 90 -5.05 -7.41 -8.70
N SER A 91 -5.18 -8.49 -7.95
CA SER A 91 -6.39 -8.75 -7.17
C SER A 91 -6.45 -7.87 -5.94
N ALA A 92 -7.66 -7.73 -5.39
CA ALA A 92 -7.87 -7.05 -4.12
C ALA A 92 -7.02 -7.64 -2.99
N ARG A 93 -6.88 -8.97 -2.93
CA ARG A 93 -6.05 -9.65 -1.93
C ARG A 93 -4.57 -9.26 -2.06
N THR A 94 -4.06 -9.21 -3.28
CA THR A 94 -2.67 -8.81 -3.55
C THR A 94 -2.44 -7.35 -3.23
N VAL A 95 -3.39 -6.46 -3.55
CA VAL A 95 -3.32 -5.05 -3.18
C VAL A 95 -3.27 -4.87 -1.66
N THR A 96 -4.09 -5.60 -0.91
CA THR A 96 -4.04 -5.63 0.57
C THR A 96 -2.65 -6.03 1.08
N LYS A 97 -2.09 -7.12 0.53
CA LYS A 97 -0.75 -7.60 0.91
C LYS A 97 0.34 -6.59 0.55
N LEU A 98 0.22 -5.91 -0.59
CA LEU A 98 1.15 -4.84 -0.99
C LEU A 98 1.10 -3.66 -0.04
N ILE A 99 -0.10 -3.25 0.40
CA ILE A 99 -0.25 -2.18 1.40
C ILE A 99 0.41 -2.61 2.71
N SER A 100 0.15 -3.83 3.19
CA SER A 100 0.80 -4.36 4.39
C SER A 100 2.33 -4.38 4.25
N TYR A 101 2.85 -4.90 3.13
CA TYR A 101 4.29 -4.95 2.86
C TYR A 101 4.94 -3.54 2.82
N CYS A 102 4.29 -2.57 2.17
CA CYS A 102 4.79 -1.18 2.16
C CYS A 102 4.83 -0.58 3.58
N LEU A 103 3.82 -0.85 4.39
CA LEU A 103 3.77 -0.37 5.77
C LEU A 103 4.85 -1.03 6.64
N LEU A 104 5.17 -2.31 6.42
CA LEU A 104 6.31 -2.97 7.07
C LEU A 104 7.64 -2.29 6.74
N ILE A 105 7.85 -1.92 5.48
CA ILE A 105 9.04 -1.18 5.04
C ILE A 105 9.11 0.18 5.73
N ALA A 106 7.98 0.89 5.82
CA ALA A 106 7.89 2.17 6.50
C ALA A 106 8.19 2.08 8.01
N GLU A 107 7.65 1.08 8.71
CA GLU A 107 7.97 0.83 10.13
C GLU A 107 9.45 0.53 10.33
N SER A 108 10.00 -0.39 9.54
CA SER A 108 11.42 -0.76 9.64
C SER A 108 12.34 0.43 9.40
N THR A 109 11.98 1.30 8.44
CA THR A 109 12.72 2.54 8.19
C THR A 109 12.56 3.53 9.34
N ALA A 110 11.35 3.72 9.87
CA ALA A 110 11.11 4.60 11.02
C ALA A 110 11.82 4.13 12.30
N GLU A 111 11.97 2.82 12.50
CA GLU A 111 12.67 2.22 13.63
C GLU A 111 14.19 2.38 13.52
N SER A 112 14.74 2.31 12.32
CA SER A 112 16.18 2.45 12.06
C SER A 112 16.65 3.90 12.00
N LEU A 113 15.77 4.85 11.64
CA LEU A 113 16.10 6.28 11.52
C LEU A 113 16.84 6.87 12.73
N PRO A 114 16.41 6.67 14.00
CA PRO A 114 17.11 7.22 15.15
C PRO A 114 18.55 6.72 15.31
N ALA A 115 18.80 5.46 14.94
CA ALA A 115 20.14 4.88 15.00
C ALA A 115 21.07 5.43 13.91
N LEU A 116 20.51 5.76 12.73
CA LEU A 116 21.27 6.23 11.58
C LEU A 116 21.51 7.74 11.57
N THR A 117 20.54 8.52 12.05
CA THR A 117 20.51 9.99 11.89
C THR A 117 20.56 10.75 13.22
N GLY A 118 20.34 10.06 14.35
CA GLY A 118 20.16 10.71 15.65
C GLY A 118 18.84 11.47 15.79
N GLN A 119 17.99 11.50 14.76
CA GLN A 119 16.68 12.16 14.79
C GLN A 119 15.64 11.25 15.46
N THR A 120 14.90 11.81 16.42
CA THR A 120 13.82 11.10 17.13
C THR A 120 12.44 11.39 16.55
N VAL A 121 12.33 12.41 15.72
CA VAL A 121 11.08 12.81 15.07
C VAL A 121 10.83 11.90 13.87
N ARG A 122 9.63 11.35 13.80
CA ARG A 122 9.21 10.38 12.77
C ARG A 122 8.00 10.95 12.06
N PHE A 123 8.20 11.90 11.15
CA PHE A 123 7.13 12.33 10.24
C PHE A 123 7.09 11.42 9.01
N ALA A 124 5.91 11.28 8.40
CA ALA A 124 5.72 10.41 7.25
C ALA A 124 6.61 10.82 6.07
N ASP A 125 6.76 12.12 5.83
CA ASP A 125 7.62 12.70 4.79
C ASP A 125 9.11 12.41 5.04
N THR A 126 9.58 12.53 6.29
CA THR A 126 10.96 12.13 6.65
C THR A 126 11.20 10.65 6.40
N ILE A 127 10.24 9.79 6.73
CA ILE A 127 10.34 8.34 6.50
C ILE A 127 10.39 8.03 5.00
N VAL A 128 9.51 8.65 4.20
CA VAL A 128 9.51 8.46 2.73
C VAL A 128 10.82 8.94 2.10
N ALA A 129 11.37 10.07 2.56
CA ALA A 129 12.66 10.57 2.10
C ALA A 129 13.80 9.58 2.40
N ALA A 130 13.79 8.96 3.59
CA ALA A 130 14.76 7.94 3.96
C ALA A 130 14.62 6.66 3.10
N ILE A 131 13.38 6.23 2.82
CA ILE A 131 13.11 5.11 1.90
C ILE A 131 13.68 5.43 0.50
N SER A 132 13.49 6.67 0.01
CA SER A 132 14.05 7.11 -1.27
C SER A 132 15.57 7.05 -1.28
N ALA A 133 16.22 7.60 -0.25
CA ALA A 133 17.67 7.60 -0.15
C ALA A 133 18.25 6.17 -0.15
N HIS A 134 17.64 5.25 0.58
CA HIS A 134 18.04 3.85 0.57
C HIS A 134 17.76 3.17 -0.78
N ALA A 135 16.63 3.45 -1.43
CA ALA A 135 16.35 2.91 -2.75
C ALA A 135 17.43 3.32 -3.77
N ASP A 136 17.89 4.58 -3.72
CA ASP A 136 18.94 5.10 -4.60
C ASP A 136 20.33 4.51 -4.27
N GLU A 137 20.65 4.38 -2.98
CA GLU A 137 21.93 3.82 -2.51
C GLU A 137 22.10 2.34 -2.89
N PHE A 138 21.02 1.55 -2.79
CA PHE A 138 21.03 0.12 -3.09
C PHE A 138 20.63 -0.20 -4.54
N GLY A 139 20.18 0.80 -5.32
CA GLY A 139 19.65 0.66 -6.67
C GLY A 139 20.63 0.09 -7.70
N SER A 140 21.93 0.11 -7.42
CA SER A 140 22.96 -0.43 -8.34
C SER A 140 23.55 -1.80 -7.92
N SER A 141 23.16 -2.37 -6.77
CA SER A 141 23.80 -3.59 -6.24
C SER A 141 22.85 -4.77 -5.95
N LEU A 142 21.54 -4.54 -5.85
CA LEU A 142 20.55 -5.54 -5.38
C LEU A 142 19.19 -5.43 -6.13
N GLU A 143 19.23 -5.26 -7.46
CA GLU A 143 18.08 -4.83 -8.28
C GLU A 143 16.79 -5.67 -8.13
N GLU A 144 16.86 -6.95 -7.71
CA GLU A 144 15.66 -7.80 -7.62
C GLU A 144 15.05 -7.93 -6.22
N ASN A 145 15.77 -7.60 -5.14
CA ASN A 145 15.34 -7.85 -3.76
C ASN A 145 15.45 -6.62 -2.85
N CYS A 146 15.43 -5.41 -3.41
CA CYS A 146 15.55 -4.16 -2.66
C CYS A 146 14.16 -3.73 -2.13
N PRO A 147 13.85 -3.85 -0.82
CA PRO A 147 12.52 -3.54 -0.29
C PRO A 147 12.15 -2.06 -0.49
N TRP A 148 13.12 -1.17 -0.39
CA TRP A 148 12.92 0.26 -0.63
C TRP A 148 12.57 0.56 -2.09
N GLY A 149 13.16 -0.16 -3.06
CA GLY A 149 12.74 -0.10 -4.46
C GLY A 149 11.33 -0.66 -4.68
N HIS A 150 11.02 -1.78 -4.04
CA HIS A 150 9.69 -2.40 -4.10
C HIS A 150 8.59 -1.47 -3.58
N PHE A 151 8.87 -0.68 -2.54
CA PHE A 151 7.97 0.34 -2.01
C PHE A 151 7.50 1.28 -3.14
N PHE A 152 8.41 1.87 -3.90
CA PHE A 152 8.06 2.78 -4.99
C PHE A 152 7.41 2.09 -6.18
N VAL A 153 7.75 0.83 -6.47
CA VAL A 153 7.04 0.04 -7.48
C VAL A 153 5.57 -0.15 -7.06
N ALA A 154 5.32 -0.55 -5.82
CA ALA A 154 3.98 -0.78 -5.31
C ALA A 154 3.13 0.50 -5.27
N LEU A 155 3.71 1.66 -4.91
CA LEU A 155 3.05 2.96 -4.91
C LEU A 155 2.64 3.47 -6.32
N ARG A 156 3.05 2.80 -7.40
CA ARG A 156 2.49 3.09 -8.74
C ARG A 156 1.03 2.62 -8.83
N HIS A 157 0.60 1.66 -8.01
CA HIS A 157 -0.81 1.26 -7.93
C HIS A 157 -1.61 2.32 -7.15
N PRO A 158 -2.65 2.96 -7.74
CA PRO A 158 -3.34 4.10 -7.12
C PRO A 158 -3.91 3.82 -5.73
N VAL A 159 -4.47 2.63 -5.50
CA VAL A 159 -5.06 2.25 -4.20
C VAL A 159 -3.98 1.93 -3.17
N VAL A 160 -2.85 1.35 -3.59
CA VAL A 160 -1.72 1.09 -2.68
C VAL A 160 -1.18 2.43 -2.22
N ARG A 161 -0.94 3.34 -3.16
CA ARG A 161 -0.49 4.71 -2.88
C ARG A 161 -1.39 5.45 -1.90
N TRP A 162 -2.69 5.46 -2.16
CA TRP A 162 -3.64 6.12 -1.29
C TRP A 162 -3.64 5.49 0.11
N GLY A 163 -3.67 4.15 0.18
CA GLY A 163 -3.72 3.42 1.45
C GLY A 163 -2.47 3.62 2.31
N VAL A 164 -1.31 3.48 1.70
CA VAL A 164 -0.01 3.70 2.37
C VAL A 164 0.10 5.15 2.82
N ASN A 165 -0.16 6.13 1.94
CA ASN A 165 -0.08 7.53 2.30
C ASN A 165 -0.99 7.85 3.50
N ASN A 166 -2.28 7.51 3.44
CA ASN A 166 -3.19 7.82 4.53
C ASN A 166 -2.82 7.13 5.84
N ALA A 167 -2.40 5.86 5.79
CA ALA A 167 -1.95 5.14 6.97
C ALA A 167 -0.69 5.77 7.59
N MET A 168 0.28 6.16 6.76
CA MET A 168 1.50 6.82 7.21
C MET A 168 1.18 8.18 7.83
N MET A 169 0.40 9.01 7.14
CA MET A 169 -0.03 10.34 7.61
C MET A 169 -0.74 10.27 8.95
N ASN A 170 -1.69 9.34 9.13
CA ASN A 170 -2.43 9.21 10.38
C ASN A 170 -1.57 8.68 11.54
N ARG A 171 -0.51 7.93 11.25
CA ARG A 171 0.35 7.33 12.27
C ARG A 171 1.47 8.27 12.71
N TRP A 172 2.12 8.90 11.75
CA TRP A 172 3.35 9.67 11.93
C TRP A 172 3.17 11.17 11.73
N GLY A 173 2.04 11.61 11.18
CA GLY A 173 1.82 13.00 10.79
C GLY A 173 2.70 13.42 9.62
N THR A 174 2.67 14.71 9.30
CA THR A 174 3.60 15.37 8.37
C THR A 174 4.10 16.65 8.95
N GLU A 175 5.30 17.06 8.52
CA GLU A 175 5.83 18.39 8.83
C GLU A 175 4.88 19.52 8.43
N GLU A 176 4.16 19.37 7.32
CA GLU A 176 3.29 20.42 6.74
C GLU A 176 1.85 20.46 7.32
N TYR A 177 1.43 19.51 8.18
CA TYR A 177 0.01 19.39 8.55
C TYR A 177 -0.26 18.86 9.98
N PRO A 178 -0.88 19.67 10.88
CA PRO A 178 -0.86 21.13 10.93
C PRO A 178 0.20 21.65 11.90
N ALA A 179 0.85 22.75 11.50
CA ALA A 179 1.55 23.63 12.43
C ALA A 179 0.55 24.20 13.47
N PRO A 180 0.98 24.40 14.72
CA PRO A 180 0.10 24.69 15.86
C PRO A 180 -0.69 25.99 15.68
N THR A 181 -1.97 25.95 16.04
CA THR A 181 -2.68 27.13 16.57
C THR A 181 -2.30 27.36 18.02
#